data_AF-A0A7C6P3M1-F1
#
_entry.id   AF-A0A7C6P3M1-F1
#
_cell.length_a   1.000
_cell.length_b   1.000
_cell.length_c   1.000
_cell.angle_alpha   90.00
_cell.angle_beta   90.00
_cell.angle_gamma   90.00
#
_symmetry.space_group_name_H-M   'P 1'
#
loop_
_entity.id
_entity.type
_entity.pdbx_description
1 polymer ?
#
loop_
_entity_poly.entity_id
_entity_poly.type
_entity_poly.pdbx_seq_one_letter_code
_entity_poly.pdbx_strand_id
1 'polypeptide(L)'
;MGRNNCKKPFYYNIIKIFIFALIAVVMWRFVYINSSLFYRKSILLPFVLHLNERDLYLIKGEEFHLYVFGINKRVSFYSTNFKVAEVNFNGRVFGYQTGKAFIIAEVDNKELKCRVHVIDINKKTLRLKKGDSYRLKIRGTPSFVRWKSGDTRIAEVSLFGKVRAVEKGKTVIVAKVKGKILTCNVIVEE
;
A
#
# COMPACT_ATOMS: atom_id res chain seq x y z
N MET A 1 48.68 16.89 -52.46
CA MET A 1 49.03 16.18 -51.21
C MET A 1 47.77 15.95 -50.39
N GLY A 2 47.22 14.73 -50.46
CA GLY A 2 45.97 14.38 -49.79
C GLY A 2 46.13 14.30 -48.29
N ARG A 3 45.21 14.93 -47.54
CA ARG A 3 44.99 14.62 -46.12
C ARG A 3 43.86 13.60 -46.04
N ASN A 4 44.23 12.36 -45.73
CA ASN A 4 43.32 11.29 -45.39
C ASN A 4 42.55 11.65 -44.11
N ASN A 5 41.31 12.10 -44.26
CA ASN A 5 40.38 12.25 -43.14
C ASN A 5 39.91 10.85 -42.71
N CYS A 6 40.65 10.26 -41.78
CA CYS A 6 40.32 9.01 -41.12
C CYS A 6 39.01 9.17 -40.35
N LYS A 7 37.90 8.61 -40.88
CA LYS A 7 36.62 8.52 -40.18
C LYS A 7 36.84 7.69 -38.90
N LYS A 8 37.06 8.34 -37.76
CA LYS A 8 37.10 7.65 -36.46
C LYS A 8 35.77 6.88 -36.33
N PRO A 9 35.80 5.54 -36.28
CA PRO A 9 34.61 4.76 -36.57
C PRO A 9 33.62 4.88 -35.41
N PHE A 10 32.34 4.94 -35.75
CA PHE A 10 31.17 4.81 -34.87
C PHE A 10 31.36 3.80 -33.71
N TYR A 11 32.13 2.73 -33.97
CA TYR A 11 32.59 1.72 -33.02
C TYR A 11 33.32 2.27 -31.78
N TYR A 12 34.17 3.29 -31.91
CA TYR A 12 34.90 3.89 -30.78
C TYR A 12 33.98 4.62 -29.80
N ASN A 13 32.90 5.23 -30.31
CA ASN A 13 31.90 5.87 -29.47
C ASN A 13 31.04 4.83 -28.73
N ILE A 14 30.73 3.70 -29.38
CA ILE A 14 30.05 2.57 -28.74
C ILE A 14 30.91 1.98 -27.62
N ILE A 15 32.19 1.71 -27.87
CA ILE A 15 33.12 1.20 -26.85
C ILE A 15 33.21 2.15 -25.66
N LYS A 16 33.28 3.47 -25.91
CA LYS A 16 33.27 4.47 -24.83
C LYS A 16 32.01 4.39 -23.98
N ILE A 17 30.83 4.27 -24.59
CA ILE A 17 29.56 4.14 -23.88
C ILE A 17 29.56 2.87 -23.01
N PHE A 18 30.06 1.74 -23.54
CA PHE A 18 30.20 0.51 -22.77
C PHE A 18 31.15 0.64 -21.58
N ILE A 19 32.30 1.30 -21.77
CA ILE A 19 33.26 1.57 -20.69
C ILE A 19 32.64 2.45 -19.61
N PHE A 20 31.95 3.54 -19.98
CA PHE A 20 31.26 4.41 -19.02
C PHE A 20 30.13 3.66 -18.29
N ALA A 21 29.38 2.80 -18.98
CA ALA A 21 28.35 1.97 -18.35
C ALA A 21 28.96 0.97 -17.34
N LEU A 22 30.08 0.33 -17.68
CA LEU A 22 30.79 -0.58 -16.79
C LEU A 22 31.29 0.16 -15.54
N ILE A 23 31.91 1.33 -15.72
CA ILE A 23 32.37 2.19 -14.62
C ILE A 23 31.19 2.63 -13.75
N ALA A 24 30.07 3.04 -14.36
CA ALA A 24 28.87 3.43 -13.63
C ALA A 24 28.28 2.27 -12.80
N VAL A 25 28.31 1.03 -13.32
CA VAL A 25 27.87 -0.16 -12.57
C VAL A 25 28.81 -0.46 -11.39
N VAL A 26 30.12 -0.37 -11.58
CA VAL A 26 31.12 -0.55 -10.51
C VAL A 26 30.97 0.52 -9.44
N MET A 27 30.82 1.79 -9.84
CA MET A 27 30.57 2.90 -8.93
C MET A 27 29.24 2.76 -8.20
N TRP A 28 28.17 2.37 -8.89
CA TRP A 28 26.87 2.10 -8.27
C TRP A 28 26.97 0.99 -7.23
N ARG A 29 27.71 -0.08 -7.52
CA ARG A 29 27.94 -1.18 -6.57
C ARG A 29 28.77 -0.72 -5.36
N PHE A 30 29.82 0.07 -5.59
CA PHE A 30 30.66 0.63 -4.54
C PHE A 30 29.86 1.59 -3.64
N VAL A 31 29.09 2.50 -4.23
CA VAL A 31 28.20 3.41 -3.51
C VAL A 31 27.13 2.62 -2.77
N TYR A 32 26.50 1.62 -3.40
CA TYR A 32 25.48 0.81 -2.75
C TYR A 32 26.01 0.12 -1.48
N ILE A 33 27.15 -0.57 -1.56
CA ILE A 33 27.77 -1.29 -0.42
C ILE A 33 28.18 -0.32 0.70
N ASN A 34 28.75 0.84 0.35
CA ASN A 34 29.22 1.83 1.32
C ASN A 34 28.13 2.81 1.78
N SER A 35 26.96 2.80 1.14
CA SER A 35 25.82 3.61 1.55
C SER A 35 25.03 2.94 2.66
N SER A 36 24.32 3.74 3.44
CA SER A 36 23.36 3.28 4.45
C SER A 36 22.23 2.42 3.87
N LEU A 37 22.06 2.39 2.53
CA LEU A 37 21.10 1.52 1.85
C LEU A 37 21.44 0.04 1.94
N PHE A 38 22.72 -0.34 1.96
CA PHE A 38 23.15 -1.74 2.15
C PHE A 38 22.78 -2.25 3.55
N TYR A 39 23.03 -1.44 4.58
CA TYR A 39 22.67 -1.73 5.97
C TYR A 39 21.17 -1.50 6.28
N ARG A 40 20.36 -1.07 5.29
CA ARG A 40 18.90 -0.91 5.43
C ARG A 40 18.15 -2.25 5.37
N LYS A 41 18.82 -3.37 5.10
CA LYS A 41 18.25 -4.70 5.39
C LYS A 41 18.39 -4.93 6.90
N SER A 42 17.31 -4.67 7.63
CA SER A 42 17.19 -5.05 9.03
C SER A 42 17.34 -6.57 9.14
N ILE A 43 18.52 -7.04 9.54
CA ILE A 43 18.69 -8.40 10.07
C ILE A 43 17.82 -8.44 11.33
N LEU A 44 16.69 -9.14 11.28
CA LEU A 44 15.82 -9.36 12.43
C LEU A 44 16.55 -10.33 13.36
N LEU A 45 17.27 -9.79 14.35
CA LEU A 45 17.80 -10.61 15.43
C LEU A 45 16.60 -11.21 16.20
N PRO A 46 16.65 -12.50 16.59
CA PRO A 46 15.52 -13.21 17.22
C PRO A 46 15.10 -12.62 18.58
N PHE A 47 15.90 -11.71 19.15
CA PHE A 47 15.70 -11.11 20.47
C PHE A 47 15.18 -9.66 20.44
N VAL A 48 14.89 -9.11 19.26
CA VAL A 48 14.44 -7.72 19.16
C VAL A 48 12.97 -7.65 19.54
N LEU A 49 12.67 -6.85 20.55
CA LEU A 49 11.31 -6.52 20.95
C LEU A 49 10.60 -5.76 19.81
N HIS A 50 9.65 -6.42 19.14
CA HIS A 50 8.90 -5.81 18.04
C HIS A 50 7.49 -6.40 17.92
N LEU A 51 6.61 -5.65 17.26
CA LEU A 51 5.28 -6.12 16.89
C LEU A 51 5.35 -6.92 15.59
N ASN A 52 4.46 -7.90 15.45
CA ASN A 52 4.26 -8.61 14.18
C ASN A 52 3.86 -7.65 13.05
N GLU A 53 3.03 -6.64 13.34
CA GLU A 53 2.64 -5.61 12.39
C GLU A 53 2.66 -4.21 13.01
N ARG A 54 3.16 -3.23 12.24
CA ARG A 54 3.23 -1.81 12.64
C ARG A 54 2.22 -0.93 11.92
N ASP A 55 1.68 -1.40 10.79
CA ASP A 55 0.74 -0.64 9.96
C ASP A 55 -0.34 -1.59 9.42
N LEU A 56 -1.46 -1.64 10.14
CA LEU A 56 -2.56 -2.57 9.92
C LEU A 56 -3.71 -1.85 9.21
N TYR A 57 -4.24 -2.49 8.17
CA TYR A 57 -5.46 -2.05 7.48
C TYR A 57 -6.56 -3.06 7.78
N LEU A 58 -7.73 -2.60 8.21
CA LEU A 58 -8.90 -3.42 8.54
C LEU A 58 -10.13 -2.91 7.80
N ILE A 59 -11.02 -3.82 7.44
CA ILE A 59 -12.40 -3.49 7.08
C ILE A 59 -13.27 -3.54 8.34
N LYS A 60 -14.38 -2.79 8.38
CA LYS A 60 -15.33 -2.86 9.49
C LYS A 60 -15.78 -4.31 9.75
N GLY A 61 -15.65 -4.76 10.99
CA GLY A 61 -15.98 -6.10 11.45
C GLY A 61 -14.82 -7.10 11.34
N GLU A 62 -13.70 -6.71 10.73
CA GLU A 62 -12.52 -7.57 10.63
C GLU A 62 -11.73 -7.55 11.95
N GLU A 63 -11.13 -8.70 12.28
CA GLU A 63 -10.21 -8.86 13.40
C GLU A 63 -8.80 -9.20 12.94
N PHE A 64 -7.80 -8.84 13.74
CA PHE A 64 -6.40 -9.19 13.52
C PHE A 64 -5.71 -9.49 14.84
N HIS A 65 -4.92 -10.58 14.89
CA HIS A 65 -4.15 -10.90 16.07
C HIS A 65 -2.81 -10.15 16.07
N LEU A 66 -2.74 -9.10 16.87
CA LEU A 66 -1.51 -8.35 17.12
C LEU A 66 -0.78 -8.98 18.31
N TYR A 67 0.50 -9.30 18.12
CA TYR A 67 1.32 -9.82 19.21
C TYR A 67 2.74 -9.26 19.13
N VAL A 68 3.41 -9.29 20.29
CA VAL A 68 4.76 -8.81 20.46
C VAL A 68 5.70 -10.00 20.47
N PHE A 69 6.75 -9.94 19.66
CA PHE A 69 7.88 -10.85 19.76
C PHE A 69 8.79 -10.40 20.91
N GLY A 70 8.89 -11.25 21.93
CA GLY A 70 9.75 -11.06 23.10
C GLY A 70 9.67 -12.26 24.03
N ILE A 71 10.80 -12.65 24.64
CA ILE A 71 10.86 -13.83 25.52
C ILE A 71 10.46 -13.43 26.94
N ASN A 72 9.53 -14.20 27.55
CA ASN A 72 9.10 -14.06 28.94
C ASN A 72 8.66 -12.62 29.31
N LYS A 73 8.02 -11.92 28.37
CA LYS A 73 7.53 -10.56 28.57
C LYS A 73 6.03 -10.55 28.77
N ARG A 74 5.57 -9.87 29.82
CA ARG A 74 4.16 -9.53 29.98
C ARG A 74 3.86 -8.32 29.12
N VAL A 75 2.75 -8.39 28.38
CA VAL A 75 2.33 -7.33 27.46
C VAL A 75 0.93 -6.88 27.87
N SER A 76 0.73 -5.57 27.96
CA SER A 76 -0.60 -4.95 28.03
C SER A 76 -0.89 -4.22 26.73
N PHE A 77 -2.14 -4.28 26.27
CA PHE A 77 -2.59 -3.58 25.07
C PHE A 77 -3.64 -2.55 25.41
N TYR A 78 -3.57 -1.39 24.76
CA TYR A 78 -4.64 -0.41 24.80
C TYR A 78 -4.76 0.32 23.45
N SER A 79 -5.94 0.89 23.20
CA SER A 79 -6.22 1.66 21.99
C SER A 79 -6.32 3.14 22.30
N THR A 80 -5.74 3.98 21.44
CA THR A 80 -5.94 5.43 21.52
C THR A 80 -7.36 5.86 21.11
N ASN A 81 -8.10 5.03 20.38
CA ASN A 81 -9.47 5.31 19.98
C ASN A 81 -10.27 4.01 19.79
N PHE A 82 -10.94 3.57 20.86
CA PHE A 82 -11.75 2.35 20.90
C PHE A 82 -12.93 2.36 19.93
N LYS A 83 -13.46 3.54 19.55
CA LYS A 83 -14.56 3.64 18.58
C LYS A 83 -14.10 3.24 17.17
N VAL A 84 -12.84 3.51 16.84
CA VAL A 84 -12.25 3.14 15.55
C VAL A 84 -11.76 1.70 15.60
N ALA A 85 -10.89 1.38 16.56
CA ALA A 85 -10.36 0.04 16.74
C ALA A 85 -10.21 -0.29 18.23
N GLU A 86 -10.70 -1.46 18.63
CA GLU A 86 -10.57 -2.00 19.99
C GLU A 86 -9.52 -3.10 20.01
N VAL A 87 -8.88 -3.33 21.16
CA VAL A 87 -7.96 -4.46 21.36
C VAL A 87 -8.31 -5.15 22.67
N ASN A 88 -8.34 -6.48 22.67
CA ASN A 88 -8.54 -7.26 23.89
C ASN A 88 -7.22 -7.61 24.59
N PHE A 89 -7.30 -8.21 25.77
CA PHE A 89 -6.13 -8.60 26.57
C PHE A 89 -5.21 -9.62 25.87
N ASN A 90 -5.73 -10.40 24.91
CA ASN A 90 -4.97 -11.36 24.11
C ASN A 90 -4.30 -10.75 22.87
N GLY A 91 -4.48 -9.44 22.64
CA GLY A 91 -3.94 -8.74 21.48
C GLY A 91 -4.78 -8.88 20.20
N ARG A 92 -6.03 -9.39 20.27
CA ARG A 92 -6.94 -9.34 19.11
C ARG A 92 -7.48 -7.92 18.95
N VAL A 93 -7.25 -7.35 17.77
CA VAL A 93 -7.67 -6.02 17.37
C VAL A 93 -8.92 -6.11 16.49
N PHE A 94 -9.98 -5.39 16.85
CA PHE A 94 -11.26 -5.33 16.12
C PHE A 94 -11.44 -3.98 15.45
N GLY A 95 -11.84 -3.97 14.16
CA GLY A 95 -12.16 -2.74 13.43
C GLY A 95 -13.65 -2.39 13.48
N TYR A 96 -14.02 -1.21 14.00
CA TYR A 96 -15.43 -0.80 14.14
C TYR A 96 -15.82 0.38 13.26
N GLN A 97 -15.22 1.55 13.50
CA GLN A 97 -15.52 2.77 12.75
C GLN A 97 -14.37 3.14 11.85
N THR A 98 -14.70 3.65 10.66
CA THR A 98 -13.72 4.15 9.70
C THR A 98 -12.88 5.26 10.31
N GLY A 99 -11.56 5.13 10.25
CA GLY A 99 -10.68 6.10 10.88
C GLY A 99 -9.27 5.59 11.08
N LYS A 100 -8.50 6.36 11.84
CA LYS A 100 -7.14 6.03 12.25
C LYS A 100 -7.10 5.90 13.77
N ALA A 101 -6.51 4.82 14.25
CA ALA A 101 -6.23 4.58 15.66
C ALA A 101 -4.79 4.08 15.82
N PHE A 102 -4.28 4.14 17.04
CA PHE A 102 -3.05 3.45 17.40
C PHE A 102 -3.39 2.41 18.46
N ILE A 103 -2.90 1.18 18.26
CA ILE A 103 -2.86 0.17 19.30
C ILE A 103 -1.45 0.22 19.89
N ILE A 104 -1.39 0.39 21.21
CA ILE A 104 -0.13 0.51 21.94
C ILE A 104 0.02 -0.75 22.77
N ALA A 105 1.15 -1.43 22.57
CA ALA A 105 1.57 -2.56 23.37
C ALA A 105 2.68 -2.10 24.32
N GLU A 106 2.42 -2.21 25.62
CA GLU A 106 3.35 -1.81 26.66
C GLU A 106 4.07 -3.04 27.21
N VAL A 107 5.41 -2.97 27.23
CA VAL A 107 6.31 -4.05 27.65
C VAL A 107 7.49 -3.44 28.40
N ASP A 108 7.69 -3.79 29.67
CA ASP A 108 8.80 -3.31 30.51
C ASP A 108 9.07 -1.79 30.37
N ASN A 109 8.03 -0.97 30.55
CA ASN A 109 8.05 0.49 30.40
C ASN A 109 8.42 1.01 29.00
N LYS A 110 8.31 0.16 27.96
CA LYS A 110 8.46 0.54 26.55
C LYS A 110 7.12 0.43 25.84
N GLU A 111 6.84 1.42 25.01
CA GLU A 111 5.66 1.42 24.14
C GLU A 111 6.02 1.01 22.71
N LEU A 112 5.35 -0.03 22.20
CA LEU A 112 5.32 -0.37 20.79
C LEU A 112 4.00 0.11 20.19
N LYS A 113 4.06 0.82 19.07
CA LYS A 113 2.87 1.41 18.43
C LYS A 113 2.55 0.71 17.11
N CYS A 114 1.33 0.20 16.99
CA CYS A 114 0.74 -0.25 15.74
C CYS A 114 -0.25 0.81 15.24
N ARG A 115 -0.06 1.29 14.01
CA ARG A 115 -1.05 2.14 13.33
C ARG A 115 -2.16 1.27 12.76
N VAL A 116 -3.40 1.60 13.07
CA VAL A 116 -4.57 0.90 12.55
C VAL A 116 -5.39 1.86 11.69
N HIS A 117 -5.66 1.42 10.47
CA HIS A 117 -6.47 2.09 9.47
C HIS A 117 -7.72 1.26 9.22
N VAL A 118 -8.86 1.69 9.76
CA VAL A 118 -10.15 1.07 9.43
C VAL A 118 -10.68 1.77 8.18
N ILE A 119 -10.76 1.04 7.08
CA ILE A 119 -11.13 1.58 5.77
C ILE A 119 -12.56 1.24 5.41
N ASP A 120 -13.20 2.14 4.66
CA ASP A 120 -14.54 1.92 4.11
C ASP A 120 -14.71 2.66 2.78
N ILE A 121 -15.62 2.19 1.94
CA ILE A 121 -16.00 2.83 0.69
C ILE A 121 -17.17 3.78 0.93
N ASN A 122 -17.13 4.97 0.31
CA ASN A 122 -18.18 5.98 0.52
C ASN A 122 -19.59 5.51 0.12
N LYS A 123 -19.70 4.60 -0.85
CA LYS A 123 -20.95 3.99 -1.31
C LYS A 123 -20.69 2.52 -1.65
N LYS A 124 -21.52 1.63 -1.11
CA LYS A 124 -21.54 0.20 -1.47
C LYS A 124 -22.44 -0.10 -2.66
N THR A 125 -23.39 0.79 -2.94
CA THR A 125 -24.28 0.70 -4.09
C THR A 125 -24.45 2.08 -4.70
N LEU A 126 -24.34 2.13 -6.01
CA LEU A 126 -24.43 3.34 -6.80
C LEU A 126 -25.40 3.10 -7.95
N ARG A 127 -26.37 4.00 -8.10
CA ARG A 127 -27.29 4.03 -9.24
C ARG A 127 -26.95 5.25 -10.08
N LEU A 128 -26.73 5.05 -11.37
CA LEU A 128 -26.37 6.11 -12.32
C LEU A 128 -27.22 5.96 -13.56
N LYS A 129 -27.52 7.06 -14.25
CA LYS A 129 -28.06 7.00 -15.61
C LYS A 129 -26.91 6.87 -16.61
N LYS A 130 -27.23 6.41 -17.81
CA LYS A 130 -26.23 6.33 -18.88
C LYS A 130 -25.57 7.68 -19.12
N GLY A 131 -24.24 7.69 -19.18
CA GLY A 131 -23.44 8.91 -19.36
C GLY A 131 -23.05 9.63 -18.07
N ASP A 132 -23.73 9.36 -16.94
CA ASP A 132 -23.39 9.95 -15.65
C ASP A 132 -22.03 9.46 -15.15
N SER A 133 -21.44 10.25 -14.26
CA SER A 133 -20.22 9.86 -13.58
C SER A 133 -20.25 10.19 -12.10
N TYR A 134 -19.58 9.35 -11.31
CA TYR A 134 -19.49 9.51 -9.87
C TYR A 134 -18.08 9.18 -9.38
N ARG A 135 -17.60 9.93 -8.38
CA ARG A 135 -16.29 9.66 -7.79
C ARG A 135 -16.41 8.84 -6.51
N LEU A 136 -16.03 7.56 -6.60
CA LEU A 136 -15.86 6.72 -5.43
C LEU A 136 -14.62 7.16 -4.64
N LYS A 137 -14.73 7.10 -3.31
CA LYS A 137 -13.67 7.48 -2.38
C LYS A 137 -13.55 6.41 -1.31
N ILE A 138 -12.32 5.98 -1.04
CA ILE A 138 -12.02 5.14 0.13
C ILE A 138 -11.64 6.06 1.29
N ARG A 139 -12.34 5.89 2.42
CA ARG A 139 -12.10 6.63 3.66
C ARG A 139 -11.15 5.83 4.57
N GLY A 140 -10.50 6.50 5.51
CA GLY A 140 -9.66 5.86 6.53
C GLY A 140 -8.24 5.49 6.08
N THR A 141 -7.85 5.81 4.84
CA THR A 141 -6.52 5.49 4.30
C THR A 141 -5.90 6.68 3.55
N PRO A 142 -4.61 6.99 3.77
CA PRO A 142 -3.84 7.88 2.89
C PRO A 142 -3.20 7.14 1.71
N SER A 143 -3.31 5.81 1.65
CA SER A 143 -2.64 4.99 0.64
C SER A 143 -3.34 5.05 -0.72
N PHE A 144 -2.56 4.86 -1.78
CA PHE A 144 -3.08 4.72 -3.15
C PHE A 144 -4.02 3.52 -3.29
N VAL A 145 -5.12 3.74 -4.00
CA VAL A 145 -6.19 2.74 -4.23
C VAL A 145 -6.10 2.25 -5.67
N ARG A 146 -6.06 0.93 -5.87
CA ARG A 146 -6.16 0.33 -7.20
C ARG A 146 -7.61 0.01 -7.50
N TRP A 147 -8.13 0.54 -8.60
CA TRP A 147 -9.51 0.33 -9.03
C TRP A 147 -9.58 -0.67 -10.18
N LYS A 148 -10.64 -1.48 -10.22
CA LYS A 148 -10.95 -2.40 -11.31
C LYS A 148 -12.47 -2.45 -11.51
N SER A 149 -12.91 -2.44 -12.77
CA SER A 149 -14.31 -2.74 -13.09
C SER A 149 -14.49 -4.24 -13.36
N GLY A 150 -15.59 -4.81 -12.90
CA GLY A 150 -16.01 -6.16 -13.24
C GLY A 150 -16.46 -6.29 -14.70
N ASP A 151 -17.04 -5.22 -15.25
CA ASP A 151 -17.44 -5.13 -16.66
C ASP A 151 -17.34 -3.67 -17.13
N THR A 152 -16.36 -3.41 -18.00
CA THR A 152 -16.08 -2.08 -18.55
C THR A 152 -17.13 -1.63 -19.56
N ARG A 153 -17.92 -2.54 -20.15
CA ARG A 153 -19.01 -2.19 -21.08
C ARG A 153 -20.16 -1.52 -20.34
N ILE A 154 -20.41 -1.93 -19.10
CA ILE A 154 -21.46 -1.37 -18.24
C ILE A 154 -20.96 -0.12 -17.52
N ALA A 155 -19.81 -0.21 -16.84
CA ALA A 155 -19.22 0.95 -16.18
C ALA A 155 -17.69 0.91 -16.17
N GLU A 156 -17.07 2.04 -16.51
CA GLU A 156 -15.62 2.23 -16.46
C GLU A 156 -15.21 2.92 -15.17
N VAL A 157 -14.01 2.64 -14.67
CA VAL A 157 -13.44 3.33 -13.50
C VAL A 157 -12.05 3.85 -13.80
N SER A 158 -11.81 5.13 -13.51
CA SER A 158 -10.49 5.73 -13.67
C SER A 158 -9.54 5.37 -12.53
N LEU A 159 -8.25 5.61 -12.71
CA LEU A 159 -7.21 5.44 -11.68
C LEU A 159 -7.50 6.24 -10.39
N PHE A 160 -8.29 7.30 -10.49
CA PHE A 160 -8.66 8.18 -9.37
C PHE A 160 -10.03 7.85 -8.76
N GLY A 161 -10.65 6.74 -9.18
CA GLY A 161 -11.96 6.29 -8.68
C GLY A 161 -13.16 7.01 -9.29
N LYS A 162 -13.00 7.69 -10.44
CA LYS A 162 -14.15 8.24 -11.19
C LYS A 162 -14.79 7.11 -11.99
N VAL A 163 -15.98 6.71 -11.60
CA VAL A 163 -16.83 5.74 -12.28
C VAL A 163 -17.67 6.45 -13.33
N ARG A 164 -17.71 5.94 -14.55
CA ARG A 164 -18.57 6.42 -15.65
C ARG A 164 -19.54 5.32 -16.05
N ALA A 165 -20.82 5.64 -16.12
CA ALA A 165 -21.86 4.75 -16.63
C ALA A 165 -21.85 4.75 -18.16
N VAL A 166 -21.74 3.57 -18.75
CA VAL A 166 -21.57 3.40 -20.21
C VAL A 166 -22.79 2.74 -20.82
N GLU A 167 -23.21 1.58 -20.30
CA GLU A 167 -24.39 0.85 -20.77
C GLU A 167 -25.27 0.40 -19.61
N LYS A 168 -26.58 0.26 -19.88
CA LYS A 168 -27.56 -0.25 -18.93
C LYS A 168 -27.15 -1.65 -18.46
N GLY A 169 -27.15 -1.86 -17.16
CA GLY A 169 -26.74 -3.14 -16.59
C GLY A 169 -26.31 -3.03 -15.14
N LYS A 170 -25.75 -4.12 -14.62
CA LYS A 170 -25.19 -4.17 -13.27
C LYS A 170 -23.76 -4.66 -13.34
N THR A 171 -22.86 -3.96 -12.67
CA THR A 171 -21.45 -4.36 -12.55
C THR A 171 -20.93 -4.06 -11.15
N VAL A 172 -19.75 -4.59 -10.83
CA VAL A 172 -19.10 -4.37 -9.53
C VAL A 172 -17.79 -3.66 -9.76
N ILE A 173 -17.60 -2.53 -9.09
CA ILE A 173 -16.31 -1.85 -9.02
C ILE A 173 -15.57 -2.34 -7.78
N VAL A 174 -14.33 -2.77 -7.99
CA VAL A 174 -13.45 -3.32 -6.95
C VAL A 174 -12.34 -2.32 -6.65
N ALA A 175 -12.16 -1.99 -5.38
CA ALA A 175 -11.09 -1.17 -4.85
C ALA A 175 -10.14 -2.02 -4.01
N LYS A 176 -8.86 -2.05 -4.37
CA LYS A 176 -7.82 -2.77 -3.64
C LYS A 176 -6.86 -1.79 -2.96
N VAL A 177 -6.70 -1.94 -1.64
CA VAL A 177 -5.84 -1.09 -0.81
C VAL A 177 -5.06 -1.98 0.15
N LYS A 178 -3.72 -1.99 0.04
CA LYS A 178 -2.83 -2.70 0.98
C LYS A 178 -3.27 -4.14 1.30
N GLY A 179 -3.71 -4.87 0.27
CA GLY A 179 -4.19 -6.26 0.39
C GLY A 179 -5.68 -6.41 0.69
N LYS A 180 -6.36 -5.36 1.16
CA LYS A 180 -7.81 -5.36 1.40
C LYS A 180 -8.59 -5.07 0.12
N ILE A 181 -9.79 -5.64 0.04
CA ILE A 181 -10.70 -5.52 -1.11
C ILE A 181 -12.02 -4.92 -0.62
N LEU A 182 -12.43 -3.81 -1.23
CA LEU A 182 -13.72 -3.17 -1.04
C LEU A 182 -14.48 -3.19 -2.37
N THR A 183 -15.79 -3.36 -2.33
CA THR A 183 -16.63 -3.46 -3.53
C THR A 183 -17.76 -2.44 -3.51
N CYS A 184 -18.13 -1.96 -4.69
CA CYS A 184 -19.32 -1.15 -4.92
C CYS A 184 -20.11 -1.72 -6.09
N ASN A 185 -21.37 -2.03 -5.84
CA ASN A 185 -22.32 -2.44 -6.88
C ASN A 185 -22.78 -1.20 -7.66
N VAL A 186 -22.57 -1.20 -8.96
CA VAL A 186 -23.01 -0.12 -9.86
C VAL A 186 -24.16 -0.64 -10.69
N ILE A 187 -25.28 0.08 -10.65
CA ILE A 187 -26.48 -0.20 -11.42
C ILE A 187 -26.63 0.99 -12.38
N VAL A 188 -26.56 0.72 -13.67
CA VAL A 188 -26.77 1.71 -14.71
C VAL A 188 -28.19 1.57 -15.23
N GLU A 189 -28.92 2.65 -15.09
CA GLU A 189 -30.28 2.84 -15.58
C GLU A 189 -30.23 3.63 -16.91
N GLU A 190 -31.34 3.63 -17.65
CA GLU A 190 -31.47 4.32 -18.94
C GLU A 190 -31.23 5.84 -18.83
#